data_AF-A0AB34FJS1-F1
#
_entry.id   AF-A0AB34FJS1-F1
#
_cell.length_a   1.000
_cell.length_b   1.000
_cell.length_c   1.000
_cell.angle_alpha   90.00
_cell.angle_beta   90.00
_cell.angle_gamma   90.00
#
_symmetry.space_group_name_H-M   'P 1'
#
loop_
_entity.id
_entity.type
_entity.pdbx_description
1 polymer ?
#
loop_
_entity_poly.entity_id
_entity_poly.type
_entity_poly.pdbx_seq_one_letter_code
_entity_poly.pdbx_strand_id
1 'polypeptide(L)'
;MLLDRFAHDIRITDDMILSIMEPREPEICITEEILCAAIPNMWDSYSSLLQNTAKHSTRITEKALATAAKVSDRDRFLQVLKAADTNIRITQDILSATVSNSNTNGTQIMWLLLRVSMSADEVDTDILKEVLQGDKWGIMSVILKRRGATIRLTLKFLLQYKATELDSILEAMSADEQVEFVERRDKLFERFERDYWDDIFKRRVK
;
A
#
# COMPACT_ATOMS: atom_id res chain seq x y z
N MET A 1 9.38 -28.57 54.76
CA MET A 1 10.83 -28.22 54.71
C MET A 1 11.55 -29.07 53.68
N LEU A 2 11.21 -28.97 52.39
CA LEU A 2 11.88 -29.73 51.31
C LEU A 2 13.00 -28.93 50.62
N LEU A 3 13.01 -27.60 50.77
CA LEU A 3 14.03 -26.73 50.18
C LEU A 3 15.37 -26.75 50.94
N ASP A 4 15.36 -27.04 52.24
CA ASP A 4 16.56 -27.03 53.09
C ASP A 4 17.48 -28.25 52.87
N ARG A 5 16.94 -29.35 52.33
CA ARG A 5 17.68 -30.61 52.13
C ARG A 5 18.48 -30.67 50.83
N PHE A 6 18.24 -29.77 49.88
CA PHE A 6 18.87 -29.76 48.56
C PHE A 6 19.66 -28.47 48.27
N ALA A 7 19.70 -27.52 49.20
CA ALA A 7 20.44 -26.26 49.01
C ALA A 7 21.94 -26.47 48.74
N HIS A 8 22.52 -27.58 49.22
CA HIS A 8 23.93 -27.94 49.02
C HIS A 8 24.20 -28.69 47.70
N ASP A 9 23.16 -29.16 47.01
CA ASP A 9 23.28 -29.89 45.73
C ASP A 9 23.02 -28.99 44.51
N ILE A 10 22.57 -27.75 44.72
CA ILE A 10 22.40 -26.77 43.65
C ILE A 10 23.78 -26.16 43.35
N ARG A 11 24.51 -26.75 42.40
CA ARG A 11 25.70 -26.11 41.82
C ARG A 11 25.24 -24.94 40.95
N ILE A 12 25.32 -23.74 41.51
CA ILE A 12 25.21 -22.50 40.73
C ILE A 12 26.42 -22.46 39.80
N THR A 13 26.19 -22.64 38.50
CA THR A 13 27.24 -22.54 37.47
C THR A 13 27.36 -21.11 36.98
N ASP A 14 28.52 -20.75 36.43
CA ASP A 14 28.72 -19.44 35.81
C ASP A 14 27.68 -19.18 34.69
N ASP A 15 27.23 -20.21 33.97
CA ASP A 15 26.14 -20.13 32.99
C ASP A 15 24.79 -19.74 33.61
N MET A 16 24.46 -20.26 34.80
CA MET A 16 23.24 -19.87 35.52
C MET A 16 23.33 -18.41 35.99
N ILE A 17 24.50 -17.96 36.43
CA ILE A 17 24.72 -16.57 36.85
C ILE A 17 24.65 -15.66 35.62
N LEU A 18 25.29 -16.01 34.51
CA LEU A 18 25.25 -15.27 33.25
C LEU A 18 23.81 -15.14 32.73
N SER A 19 23.02 -16.22 32.76
CA SER A 19 21.62 -16.19 32.32
C SER A 19 20.71 -15.31 33.20
N ILE A 20 21.05 -15.11 34.48
CA ILE A 20 20.30 -14.23 35.40
C ILE A 20 20.79 -12.78 35.28
N MET A 21 22.08 -12.59 34.96
CA MET A 21 22.71 -11.27 34.83
C MET A 21 22.56 -10.65 33.43
N GLU A 22 22.09 -11.40 32.43
CA GLU A 22 21.67 -10.82 31.16
C GLU A 22 20.52 -9.84 31.41
N PRO A 23 20.71 -8.53 31.12
CA PRO A 23 19.63 -7.56 31.23
C PRO A 23 18.56 -7.94 30.21
N ARG A 24 17.49 -8.58 30.70
CA ARG A 24 16.26 -8.77 29.94
C ARG A 24 15.58 -7.42 29.85
N GLU A 25 15.95 -6.62 28.85
CA GLU A 25 15.09 -5.53 28.43
C GLU A 25 13.69 -6.12 28.17
N PRO A 26 12.61 -5.50 28.68
CA PRO A 26 11.27 -6.02 28.44
C PRO A 26 11.05 -6.12 26.93
N GLU A 27 10.97 -7.34 26.41
CA GLU A 27 10.73 -7.57 25.00
C GLU A 27 9.30 -7.14 24.67
N ILE A 28 9.17 -5.98 24.02
CA ILE A 28 7.87 -5.48 23.56
C ILE A 28 7.52 -6.25 22.29
N CYS A 29 6.52 -7.14 22.42
CA CYS A 29 5.88 -7.77 21.29
C CYS A 29 5.04 -6.72 20.54
N ILE A 30 5.40 -6.42 19.30
CA ILE A 30 4.60 -5.55 18.44
C ILE A 30 3.39 -6.32 17.94
N THR A 31 2.20 -5.95 18.42
CA THR A 31 0.92 -6.41 17.86
C THR A 31 0.56 -5.66 16.58
N GLU A 32 -0.46 -6.14 15.88
CA GLU A 32 -1.00 -5.45 14.71
C GLU A 32 -1.44 -4.01 15.02
N GLU A 33 -2.07 -3.77 16.17
CA GLU A 33 -2.52 -2.44 16.56
C GLU A 33 -1.33 -1.49 16.77
N ILE A 34 -0.28 -1.98 17.43
CA ILE A 34 0.95 -1.22 17.65
C ILE A 34 1.63 -0.92 16.31
N LEU A 35 1.68 -1.91 15.42
CA LEU A 35 2.21 -1.77 14.07
C LEU A 35 1.46 -0.68 13.29
N CYS A 36 0.12 -0.74 13.26
CA CYS A 36 -0.70 0.25 12.56
C CYS A 36 -0.55 1.66 13.16
N ALA A 37 -0.41 1.77 14.49
CA ALA A 37 -0.20 3.05 15.16
C ALA A 37 1.21 3.62 14.92
N ALA A 38 2.21 2.77 14.77
CA ALA A 38 3.60 3.19 14.55
C ALA A 38 3.84 3.67 13.11
N ILE A 39 3.28 2.99 12.10
CA ILE A 39 3.47 3.31 10.67
C ILE A 39 3.35 4.81 10.33
N PRO A 40 2.29 5.54 10.75
CA PRO A 40 2.15 6.96 10.42
C PRO A 40 3.09 7.89 11.21
N ASN A 41 3.65 7.42 12.33
CA ASN A 41 4.47 8.22 13.24
C ASN A 41 5.98 8.06 13.01
N MET A 42 6.39 7.11 12.16
CA MET A 42 7.80 6.86 11.87
C MET A 42 8.24 7.71 10.68
N TRP A 43 9.14 8.67 10.94
CA TRP A 43 9.71 9.54 9.91
C TRP A 43 10.90 8.94 9.18
N ASP A 44 11.48 7.85 9.69
CA ASP A 44 12.61 7.16 9.08
C ASP A 44 12.19 5.81 8.48
N SER A 45 13.05 4.81 8.60
CA SER A 45 12.83 3.46 8.08
C SER A 45 11.93 2.62 9.00
N TYR A 46 11.16 1.70 8.41
CA TYR A 46 10.42 0.69 9.17
C TYR A 46 11.29 -0.50 9.62
N SER A 47 12.58 -0.52 9.27
CA SER A 47 13.49 -1.65 9.50
C SER A 47 13.45 -2.22 10.92
N SER A 48 13.51 -1.37 11.96
CA SER A 48 13.52 -1.80 13.36
C SER A 48 12.20 -2.45 13.78
N LEU A 49 11.10 -1.84 13.37
CA LEU A 49 9.76 -2.35 13.61
C LEU A 49 9.51 -3.67 12.87
N LEU A 50 9.97 -3.79 11.62
CA LEU A 50 9.84 -5.02 10.83
C LEU A 50 10.73 -6.16 11.39
N GLN A 51 11.93 -5.85 11.87
CA GLN A 51 12.79 -6.82 12.55
C GLN A 51 12.15 -7.35 13.83
N ASN A 52 11.53 -6.48 14.63
CA ASN A 52 10.81 -6.90 15.83
C ASN A 52 9.60 -7.78 15.45
N THR A 53 8.79 -7.41 14.44
CA THR A 53 7.68 -8.27 13.99
C THR A 53 8.17 -9.65 13.51
N ALA A 54 9.32 -9.72 12.81
CA ALA A 54 9.92 -10.97 12.39
C ALA A 54 10.41 -11.81 13.58
N LYS A 55 11.07 -11.17 14.57
CA LYS A 55 11.55 -11.84 15.80
C LYS A 55 10.40 -12.49 16.58
N HIS A 56 9.26 -11.82 16.67
CA HIS A 56 8.09 -12.31 17.41
C HIS A 56 7.09 -13.09 16.56
N SER A 57 7.43 -13.40 15.29
CA SER A 57 6.54 -14.08 14.34
C SER A 57 5.18 -13.38 14.16
N THR A 58 5.13 -12.06 14.36
CA THR A 58 3.94 -11.25 14.11
C THR A 58 3.76 -11.13 12.60
N ARG A 59 2.64 -11.65 12.09
CA ARG A 59 2.30 -11.54 10.67
C ARG A 59 1.89 -10.12 10.31
N ILE A 60 2.43 -9.59 9.22
CA ILE A 60 1.89 -8.36 8.60
C ILE A 60 0.55 -8.68 7.95
N THR A 61 -0.47 -7.94 8.39
CA THR A 61 -1.86 -8.10 7.94
C THR A 61 -2.18 -7.15 6.79
N GLU A 62 -3.33 -7.38 6.16
CA GLU A 62 -3.89 -6.49 5.13
C GLU A 62 -4.13 -5.08 5.67
N LYS A 63 -4.54 -4.95 6.95
CA LYS A 63 -4.76 -3.67 7.62
C LYS A 63 -3.48 -2.87 7.83
N ALA A 64 -2.39 -3.54 8.25
CA ALA A 64 -1.09 -2.91 8.37
C ALA A 64 -0.57 -2.46 7.00
N LEU A 65 -0.78 -3.29 5.96
CA LEU A 65 -0.40 -2.96 4.59
C LEU A 65 -1.23 -1.78 4.03
N ALA A 66 -2.54 -1.73 4.29
CA ALA A 66 -3.40 -0.61 3.91
C ALA A 66 -2.99 0.69 4.61
N THR A 67 -2.65 0.60 5.91
CA THR A 67 -2.16 1.75 6.67
C THR A 67 -0.87 2.30 6.06
N ALA A 68 0.10 1.43 5.73
CA ALA A 68 1.32 1.82 5.04
C ALA A 68 1.04 2.42 3.65
N ALA A 69 0.15 1.81 2.87
CA ALA A 69 -0.24 2.32 1.54
C ALA A 69 -0.77 3.76 1.61
N LYS A 70 -1.49 4.13 2.67
CA LYS A 70 -2.08 5.45 2.85
C LYS A 70 -1.07 6.57 3.14
N VAL A 71 -0.02 6.28 3.90
CA VAL A 71 0.85 7.33 4.49
C VAL A 71 2.31 7.24 4.09
N SER A 72 2.78 6.07 3.65
CA SER A 72 4.20 5.85 3.36
C SER A 72 4.60 6.40 1.99
N ASP A 73 5.90 6.68 1.84
CA ASP A 73 6.53 6.77 0.53
C ASP A 73 6.73 5.36 -0.09
N ARG A 74 7.19 5.33 -1.33
CA ARG A 74 7.43 4.08 -2.07
C ARG A 74 8.40 3.14 -1.36
N ASP A 75 9.51 3.66 -0.83
CA ASP A 75 10.60 2.83 -0.34
C ASP A 75 10.24 2.21 1.01
N ARG A 76 9.56 2.99 1.87
CA ARG A 76 8.96 2.50 3.11
C ARG A 76 7.86 1.48 2.86
N PHE A 77 6.95 1.76 1.91
CA PHE A 77 5.93 0.79 1.54
C PHE A 77 6.55 -0.52 1.02
N LEU A 78 7.61 -0.42 0.21
CA LEU A 78 8.33 -1.59 -0.29
C LEU A 78 8.96 -2.43 0.84
N GLN A 79 9.41 -1.82 1.93
CA GLN A 79 9.90 -2.56 3.09
C GLN A 79 8.78 -3.38 3.75
N VAL A 80 7.61 -2.76 4.00
CA VAL A 80 6.45 -3.46 4.56
C VAL A 80 6.00 -4.59 3.64
N LEU A 81 5.93 -4.33 2.33
CA LEU A 81 5.52 -5.32 1.34
C LEU A 81 6.48 -6.51 1.25
N LYS A 82 7.80 -6.29 1.42
CA LYS A 82 8.81 -7.37 1.44
C LYS A 82 8.80 -8.17 2.74
N ALA A 83 8.46 -7.53 3.85
CA ALA A 83 8.32 -8.19 5.14
C ALA A 83 6.98 -8.91 5.27
N ALA A 84 6.00 -8.57 4.43
CA ALA A 84 4.74 -9.29 4.36
C ALA A 84 4.94 -10.68 3.79
N ASP A 85 4.13 -11.64 4.28
CA ASP A 85 4.13 -13.01 3.78
C ASP A 85 3.80 -13.03 2.27
N THR A 86 4.46 -13.92 1.53
CA THR A 86 4.16 -14.24 0.12
C THR A 86 2.69 -14.51 -0.17
N ASN A 87 1.90 -14.90 0.85
CA ASN A 87 0.47 -15.15 0.75
C ASN A 87 -0.42 -13.94 1.08
N ILE A 88 0.13 -12.73 1.23
CA ILE A 88 -0.70 -11.54 1.50
C ILE A 88 -1.58 -11.24 0.27
N ARG A 89 -2.89 -11.20 0.49
CA ARG A 89 -3.83 -10.82 -0.55
C ARG A 89 -3.87 -9.31 -0.68
N ILE A 90 -3.77 -8.81 -1.91
CA ILE A 90 -4.00 -7.39 -2.17
C ILE A 90 -5.50 -7.16 -2.30
N THR A 91 -6.10 -6.51 -1.30
CA THR A 91 -7.52 -6.21 -1.21
C THR A 91 -7.86 -4.81 -1.76
N GLN A 92 -9.15 -4.56 -2.00
CA GLN A 92 -9.62 -3.23 -2.42
C GLN A 92 -9.31 -2.16 -1.38
N ASP A 93 -9.31 -2.48 -0.08
CA ASP A 93 -8.97 -1.54 0.99
C ASP A 93 -7.52 -1.04 0.87
N ILE A 94 -6.58 -1.92 0.52
CA ILE A 94 -5.18 -1.54 0.28
C ILE A 94 -5.07 -0.65 -0.96
N LEU A 95 -5.84 -0.94 -2.01
CA LEU A 95 -5.87 -0.15 -3.23
C LEU A 95 -6.51 1.23 -3.00
N SER A 96 -7.64 1.33 -2.29
CA SER A 96 -8.28 2.61 -1.95
C SER A 96 -7.39 3.46 -1.03
N ALA A 97 -6.76 2.83 -0.03
CA ALA A 97 -5.75 3.51 0.80
C ALA A 97 -4.62 4.13 -0.04
N THR A 98 -4.19 3.44 -1.11
CA THR A 98 -3.19 3.95 -2.05
C THR A 98 -3.68 5.17 -2.84
N VAL A 99 -4.95 5.20 -3.24
CA VAL A 99 -5.57 6.36 -3.93
C VAL A 99 -5.61 7.60 -3.02
N SER A 100 -5.89 7.37 -1.74
CA SER A 100 -5.89 8.40 -0.70
C SER A 100 -4.50 8.97 -0.37
N ASN A 101 -3.40 8.36 -0.82
CA ASN A 101 -2.05 8.89 -0.65
C ASN A 101 -1.79 10.06 -1.64
N SER A 102 -0.69 10.79 -1.43
CA SER A 102 -0.17 11.78 -2.39
C SER A 102 -0.05 11.19 -3.80
N ASN A 103 -0.27 12.00 -4.84
CA ASN A 103 -0.35 11.51 -6.22
C ASN A 103 0.94 10.77 -6.64
N THR A 104 2.11 11.29 -6.27
CA THR A 104 3.41 10.68 -6.60
C THR A 104 3.62 9.34 -5.90
N ASN A 105 3.42 9.28 -4.58
CA ASN A 105 3.66 8.05 -3.80
C ASN A 105 2.59 6.99 -4.11
N GLY A 106 1.31 7.39 -4.15
CA GLY A 106 0.19 6.52 -4.49
C GLY A 106 0.38 5.88 -5.87
N THR A 107 0.87 6.62 -6.87
CA THR A 107 1.19 6.07 -8.20
C THR A 107 2.24 4.97 -8.13
N GLN A 108 3.31 5.19 -7.38
CA GLN A 108 4.41 4.22 -7.26
C GLN A 108 4.00 2.99 -6.44
N ILE A 109 3.22 3.18 -5.38
CA ILE A 109 2.68 2.12 -4.53
C ILE A 109 1.68 1.27 -5.31
N MET A 110 0.76 1.88 -6.06
CA MET A 110 -0.19 1.18 -6.93
C MET A 110 0.55 0.28 -7.93
N TRP A 111 1.67 0.76 -8.48
CA TRP A 111 2.47 -0.03 -9.41
C TRP A 111 3.10 -1.26 -8.76
N LEU A 112 3.59 -1.14 -7.51
CA LEU A 112 4.12 -2.28 -6.74
C LEU A 112 3.03 -3.31 -6.46
N LEU A 113 1.87 -2.85 -6.00
CA LEU A 113 0.73 -3.70 -5.65
C LEU A 113 0.22 -4.49 -6.86
N LEU A 114 0.02 -3.84 -8.00
CA LEU A 114 -0.42 -4.49 -9.23
C LEU A 114 0.67 -5.35 -9.90
N ARG A 115 1.93 -5.25 -9.46
CA ARG A 115 3.01 -6.17 -9.87
C ARG A 115 2.97 -7.47 -9.06
N VAL A 116 2.68 -7.37 -7.76
CA VAL A 116 2.62 -8.53 -6.85
C VAL A 116 1.32 -9.31 -7.03
N SER A 117 0.19 -8.60 -7.19
CA SER A 117 -1.11 -9.22 -7.44
C SER A 117 -1.21 -9.66 -8.91
N MET A 118 -0.73 -10.87 -9.22
CA MET A 118 -0.90 -11.49 -10.54
C MET A 118 -2.29 -12.11 -10.71
N SER A 119 -3.05 -12.34 -9.63
CA SER A 119 -4.44 -12.81 -9.72
C SER A 119 -5.37 -11.68 -10.19
N ALA A 120 -6.38 -12.06 -10.96
CA ALA A 120 -7.38 -11.20 -11.55
C ALA A 120 -8.45 -10.72 -10.55
N ASP A 121 -8.05 -10.31 -9.34
CA ASP A 121 -8.95 -9.54 -8.49
C ASP A 121 -9.04 -8.14 -9.12
N GLU A 122 -10.17 -7.89 -9.77
CA GLU A 122 -10.48 -6.68 -10.52
C GLU A 122 -10.29 -5.44 -9.63
N VAL A 123 -9.66 -4.40 -10.17
CA VAL A 123 -9.73 -3.09 -9.52
C VAL A 123 -11.18 -2.65 -9.62
N ASP A 124 -11.81 -2.39 -8.47
CA ASP A 124 -13.24 -2.09 -8.44
C ASP A 124 -13.54 -0.74 -9.13
N THR A 125 -14.77 -0.63 -9.64
CA THR A 125 -15.32 0.58 -10.24
C THR A 125 -15.25 1.79 -9.31
N ASP A 126 -15.39 1.58 -7.99
CA ASP A 126 -15.33 2.67 -7.02
C ASP A 126 -13.92 3.25 -6.88
N ILE A 127 -12.88 2.43 -6.98
CA ILE A 127 -11.49 2.91 -7.06
C ILE A 127 -11.28 3.72 -8.33
N LEU A 128 -11.83 3.28 -9.47
CA LEU A 128 -11.75 4.03 -10.71
C LEU A 128 -12.45 5.40 -10.58
N LYS A 129 -13.63 5.46 -9.94
CA LYS A 129 -14.33 6.72 -9.65
C LYS A 129 -13.52 7.63 -8.72
N GLU A 130 -12.95 7.09 -7.65
CA GLU A 130 -12.14 7.86 -6.69
C GLU A 130 -10.91 8.47 -7.38
N VAL A 131 -10.22 7.67 -8.20
CA VAL A 131 -9.08 8.14 -8.99
C VAL A 131 -9.51 9.23 -9.99
N LEU A 132 -10.64 9.05 -10.67
CA LEU A 132 -11.25 10.03 -11.61
C LEU A 132 -11.69 11.34 -10.94
N GLN A 133 -12.19 11.29 -9.71
CA GLN A 133 -12.61 12.50 -8.98
C GLN A 133 -11.43 13.22 -8.34
N GLY A 134 -10.40 12.49 -7.92
CA GLY A 134 -9.24 13.02 -7.20
C GLY A 134 -8.08 13.53 -8.08
N ASP A 135 -8.26 13.64 -9.40
CA ASP A 135 -7.21 14.04 -10.36
C ASP A 135 -5.92 13.17 -10.24
N LYS A 136 -6.08 11.89 -9.89
CA LYS A 136 -4.98 10.96 -9.60
C LYS A 136 -4.47 10.25 -10.86
N TRP A 137 -4.11 11.01 -11.91
CA TRP A 137 -3.85 10.47 -13.25
C TRP A 137 -2.70 9.47 -13.33
N GLY A 138 -1.70 9.60 -12.46
CA GLY A 138 -0.63 8.61 -12.38
C GLY A 138 -1.15 7.22 -11.99
N ILE A 139 -2.10 7.16 -11.04
CA ILE A 139 -2.71 5.92 -10.57
C ILE A 139 -3.59 5.31 -11.67
N MET A 140 -4.42 6.12 -12.34
CA MET A 140 -5.26 5.66 -13.46
C MET A 140 -4.42 5.01 -14.57
N SER A 141 -3.30 5.66 -14.93
CA SER A 141 -2.37 5.14 -15.95
C SER A 141 -1.81 3.77 -15.56
N VAL A 142 -1.42 3.58 -14.29
CA VAL A 142 -0.89 2.32 -13.78
C VAL A 142 -1.94 1.19 -13.83
N ILE A 143 -3.17 1.50 -13.43
CA ILE A 143 -4.30 0.54 -13.46
C ILE A 143 -4.57 0.10 -14.90
N LEU A 144 -4.66 1.04 -15.84
CA LEU A 144 -4.91 0.75 -17.26
C LEU A 144 -3.76 -0.03 -17.91
N LYS A 145 -2.49 0.23 -17.55
CA LYS A 145 -1.34 -0.51 -18.08
C LYS A 145 -1.35 -1.98 -17.64
N ARG A 146 -1.73 -2.26 -16.38
CA ARG A 146 -1.63 -3.61 -15.80
C ARG A 146 -2.88 -4.46 -16.00
N ARG A 147 -4.05 -3.84 -16.16
CA ARG A 147 -5.36 -4.51 -16.23
C ARG A 147 -6.19 -4.12 -17.45
N GLY A 148 -5.54 -3.52 -18.45
CA GLY A 148 -6.17 -2.83 -19.57
C GLY A 148 -7.23 -3.62 -20.32
N ALA A 149 -7.12 -4.93 -20.52
CA ALA A 149 -8.15 -5.66 -21.30
C ALA A 149 -9.53 -5.65 -20.62
N THR A 150 -9.60 -5.97 -19.32
CA THR A 150 -10.85 -6.03 -18.56
C THR A 150 -11.33 -4.63 -18.15
N ILE A 151 -10.41 -3.75 -17.73
CA ILE A 151 -10.76 -2.40 -17.27
C ILE A 151 -11.11 -1.45 -18.42
N ARG A 152 -10.60 -1.65 -19.64
CA ARG A 152 -10.96 -0.79 -20.79
C ARG A 152 -12.46 -0.82 -21.08
N LEU A 153 -13.13 -1.98 -20.92
CA LEU A 153 -14.58 -2.07 -21.07
C LEU A 153 -15.27 -1.30 -19.94
N THR A 154 -14.91 -1.57 -18.69
CA THR A 154 -15.49 -0.90 -17.52
C THR A 154 -15.25 0.61 -17.52
N LEU A 155 -14.08 1.08 -17.94
CA LEU A 155 -13.76 2.51 -18.07
C LEU A 155 -14.53 3.15 -19.24
N LYS A 156 -14.65 2.45 -20.38
CA LYS A 156 -15.50 2.89 -21.49
C LYS A 156 -16.95 3.01 -21.01
N PHE A 157 -17.45 2.02 -20.27
CA PHE A 157 -18.77 2.07 -19.64
C PHE A 157 -18.87 3.20 -18.60
N LEU A 158 -17.89 3.43 -17.73
CA LEU A 158 -17.90 4.51 -16.74
C LEU A 158 -17.85 5.90 -17.38
N LEU A 159 -17.07 6.08 -18.45
CA LEU A 159 -17.02 7.33 -19.22
C LEU A 159 -18.30 7.56 -20.03
N GLN A 160 -18.92 6.48 -20.54
CA GLN A 160 -20.19 6.51 -21.26
C GLN A 160 -21.39 6.67 -20.31
N TYR A 161 -21.31 6.12 -19.09
CA TYR A 161 -22.25 6.26 -17.99
C TYR A 161 -22.18 7.66 -17.37
N LYS A 162 -20.96 8.24 -17.28
CA LYS A 162 -20.79 9.67 -17.01
C LYS A 162 -21.41 10.56 -18.10
N ALA A 163 -21.67 10.09 -19.31
CA ALA A 163 -22.39 10.88 -20.31
C ALA A 163 -23.92 10.82 -20.16
N THR A 164 -24.46 9.83 -19.44
CA THR A 164 -25.92 9.63 -19.30
C THR A 164 -26.45 9.97 -17.91
N GLU A 165 -25.64 9.86 -16.86
CA GLU A 165 -26.03 10.22 -15.50
C GLU A 165 -25.50 11.61 -15.07
N LEU A 166 -24.57 12.21 -15.83
CA LEU A 166 -24.25 13.63 -15.70
C LEU A 166 -25.14 14.53 -16.57
N ASP A 167 -26.16 14.10 -17.31
CA ASP A 167 -27.04 15.12 -17.94
C ASP A 167 -27.62 16.07 -16.86
N SER A 168 -27.89 15.56 -15.65
CA SER A 168 -28.30 16.37 -14.49
C SER A 168 -27.18 17.18 -13.81
N ILE A 169 -25.91 16.85 -14.02
CA ILE A 169 -24.74 17.57 -13.43
C ILE A 169 -24.08 18.50 -14.46
N LEU A 170 -24.11 18.16 -15.74
CA LEU A 170 -23.69 18.97 -16.87
C LEU A 170 -24.60 20.19 -17.04
N GLU A 171 -25.91 20.05 -16.78
CA GLU A 171 -26.82 21.20 -16.62
C GLU A 171 -26.36 22.20 -15.53
N ALA A 172 -25.58 21.74 -14.55
CA ALA A 172 -25.03 22.57 -13.47
C ALA A 172 -23.57 23.02 -13.73
N MET A 173 -22.89 22.48 -14.75
CA MET A 173 -21.53 22.86 -15.14
C MET A 173 -21.56 23.86 -16.30
N SER A 174 -20.62 24.81 -16.32
CA SER A 174 -20.53 25.72 -17.46
C SER A 174 -20.00 24.98 -18.69
N ALA A 175 -20.36 25.46 -19.89
CA ALA A 175 -19.90 24.88 -21.14
C ALA A 175 -18.37 24.75 -21.22
N ASP A 176 -17.64 25.66 -20.56
CA ASP A 176 -16.18 25.68 -20.54
C ASP A 176 -15.59 24.51 -19.74
N GLU A 177 -16.21 24.13 -18.63
CA GLU A 177 -15.77 23.02 -17.78
C GLU A 177 -16.02 21.66 -18.46
N GLN A 178 -17.11 21.57 -19.24
CA GLN A 178 -17.43 20.38 -20.02
C GLN A 178 -16.42 20.15 -21.14
N VAL A 179 -16.05 21.23 -21.85
CA VAL A 179 -15.04 21.20 -22.91
C VAL A 179 -13.68 20.81 -22.36
N GLU A 180 -13.27 21.39 -21.23
CA GLU A 180 -11.98 21.05 -20.60
C GLU A 180 -11.92 19.57 -20.18
N PHE A 181 -13.01 19.03 -19.65
CA PHE A 181 -13.08 17.63 -19.26
C PHE A 181 -12.95 16.68 -20.46
N VAL A 182 -13.67 16.98 -21.56
CA VAL A 182 -13.61 16.19 -22.80
C VAL A 182 -12.23 16.28 -23.46
N GLU A 183 -11.64 17.48 -23.50
CA GLU A 183 -10.30 17.67 -24.08
C GLU A 183 -9.22 16.94 -23.26
N ARG A 184 -9.32 16.97 -21.92
CA ARG A 184 -8.44 16.20 -21.03
C ARG A 184 -8.60 14.69 -21.24
N ARG A 185 -9.82 14.20 -21.44
CA ARG A 185 -10.10 12.79 -21.77
C ARG A 185 -9.45 12.39 -23.09
N ASP A 186 -9.62 13.18 -24.15
CA ASP A 186 -9.15 12.81 -25.48
C ASP A 186 -7.62 12.89 -25.59
N LYS A 187 -6.99 13.88 -24.96
CA LYS A 187 -5.53 13.92 -24.79
C LYS A 187 -4.99 12.70 -24.04
N LEU A 188 -5.75 12.16 -23.08
CA LEU A 188 -5.37 10.95 -22.34
C LEU A 188 -5.34 9.73 -23.26
N PHE A 189 -6.37 9.56 -24.11
CA PHE A 189 -6.41 8.45 -25.07
C PHE A 189 -5.27 8.56 -26.10
N GLU A 190 -5.00 9.76 -26.63
CA GLU A 190 -3.90 9.94 -27.57
C GLU A 190 -2.51 9.71 -26.96
N ARG A 191 -2.28 10.16 -25.72
CA ARG A 191 -1.00 9.95 -25.02
C ARG A 191 -0.80 8.48 -24.63
N PHE A 192 -1.89 7.81 -24.27
CA PHE A 192 -1.90 6.39 -23.93
C PHE A 192 -1.48 5.51 -25.11
N GLU A 193 -1.81 5.90 -26.35
CA GLU A 193 -1.42 5.19 -27.57
C GLU A 193 0.04 5.41 -27.99
N ARG A 194 0.68 6.53 -27.60
CA ARG A 194 1.98 6.95 -28.14
C ARG A 194 3.21 6.65 -27.26
N ASP A 195 3.10 6.68 -25.94
CA ASP A 195 4.27 6.65 -25.05
C ASP A 195 4.73 5.21 -24.69
N TYR A 196 6.04 4.92 -24.77
CA TYR A 196 6.65 3.67 -24.25
C TYR A 196 7.03 3.86 -22.77
N TRP A 197 6.12 3.47 -21.88
CA TRP A 197 6.11 3.84 -20.45
C TRP A 197 7.19 3.21 -19.56
N ASP A 198 8.21 2.56 -20.12
CA ASP A 198 9.41 2.13 -19.38
C ASP A 198 10.36 3.30 -19.10
N ASP A 199 10.26 4.39 -19.86
CA ASP A 199 11.14 5.56 -19.71
C ASP A 199 10.73 6.50 -18.56
N ILE A 200 9.47 6.50 -18.14
CA ILE A 200 9.00 7.34 -17.02
C ILE A 200 9.62 6.90 -15.69
N PHE A 201 9.87 5.60 -15.53
CA PHE A 201 10.50 5.06 -14.33
C PHE A 201 12.04 5.08 -14.39
N LYS A 202 12.64 5.31 -15.57
CA LYS A 202 14.09 5.53 -15.73
C LYS A 202 14.51 6.98 -15.50
N ARG A 203 13.62 7.95 -15.66
CA ARG A 203 13.95 9.39 -15.65
C ARG A 203 14.15 10.04 -14.26
N ARG A 204 14.28 9.28 -13.17
CA ARG A 204 14.70 9.81 -11.87
C ARG A 204 15.78 8.96 -11.22
N VAL A 205 16.93 8.90 -11.87
CA VAL A 205 18.22 8.76 -11.20
C VAL A 205 19.04 9.97 -11.63
N LYS A 206 18.88 11.08 -10.91
CA LYS A 206 19.84 12.17 -10.81
C LYS A 206 19.52 12.96 -9.55
#